data_AF-A0A6I1QW29-F1
#
_entry.id   AF-A0A6I1QW29-F1
#
_cell.length_a   1.000
_cell.length_b   1.000
_cell.length_c   1.000
_cell.angle_alpha   90.00
_cell.angle_beta   90.00
_cell.angle_gamma   90.00
#
_symmetry.space_group_name_H-M   'P 1'
#
loop_
_entity.id
_entity.type
_entity.pdbx_description
1 polymer ?
#
loop_
_entity_poly.entity_id
_entity_poly.type
_entity_poly.pdbx_seq_one_letter_code
_entity_poly.pdbx_strand_id
1 'polypeptide(L)'
;AAPERVKACFYRTAAGAEIDLVLELPGGKLWAIEIKRGLAPKLEKGFHHAREDLKPERSFVVYSGDDRYPKGAGIEVIGVAELASLIAGT
;
A
#
# COMPACT_ATOMS: atom_id res chain seq x y z
N ALA A 1 4.70 13.82 -7.99
CA ALA A 1 5.37 12.58 -8.42
C ALA A 1 6.18 12.04 -7.25
N ALA A 2 6.53 10.74 -7.24
CA ALA A 2 7.43 10.22 -6.21
C ALA A 2 8.85 10.82 -6.36
N PRO A 3 9.57 11.10 -5.25
CA PRO A 3 10.95 11.58 -5.28
C PRO A 3 11.91 10.62 -6.02
N GLU A 4 13.01 11.14 -6.58
CA GLU A 4 13.95 10.41 -7.47
C GLU A 4 14.61 9.14 -6.90
N ARG A 5 14.45 8.85 -5.60
CA ARG A 5 15.03 7.68 -4.93
C ARG A 5 14.01 6.63 -4.47
N VAL A 6 12.73 6.84 -4.77
CA VAL A 6 11.68 5.85 -4.48
C VAL A 6 11.63 4.83 -5.60
N LYS A 7 11.76 3.54 -5.28
CA LYS A 7 11.52 2.46 -6.24
C LYS A 7 10.09 1.96 -6.10
N ALA A 8 9.41 1.80 -7.22
CA ALA A 8 8.08 1.21 -7.29
C ALA A 8 8.18 -0.21 -7.87
N CYS A 9 7.68 -1.19 -7.12
CA CYS A 9 7.70 -2.61 -7.46
C CYS A 9 6.30 -3.22 -7.27
N PHE A 10 6.02 -4.36 -7.89
CA PHE A 10 4.91 -5.23 -7.48
C PHE A 10 5.47 -6.43 -6.69
N TYR A 11 4.67 -7.04 -5.83
CA TYR A 11 5.06 -8.25 -5.10
C TYR A 11 4.07 -9.38 -5.36
N ARG A 12 4.58 -10.59 -5.62
CA ARG A 12 3.79 -11.81 -5.74
C ARG A 12 4.58 -13.03 -5.28
N THR A 13 3.93 -13.95 -4.58
CA THR A 13 4.51 -15.24 -4.20
C THR A 13 4.05 -16.36 -5.13
N ALA A 14 4.76 -17.49 -5.12
CA ALA A 14 4.34 -18.70 -5.84
C ALA A 14 2.99 -19.25 -5.35
N ALA A 15 2.61 -18.98 -4.09
CA ALA A 15 1.31 -19.34 -3.52
C ALA A 15 0.19 -18.35 -3.87
N GLY A 16 0.47 -17.32 -4.67
CA GLY A 16 -0.52 -16.36 -5.16
C GLY A 16 -0.88 -15.23 -4.18
N ALA A 17 -0.08 -14.98 -3.15
CA ALA A 17 -0.20 -13.76 -2.33
C ALA A 17 0.37 -12.58 -3.11
N GLU A 18 -0.32 -11.42 -3.08
CA GLU A 18 0.00 -10.27 -3.93
C GLU A 18 -0.07 -8.95 -3.16
N ILE A 19 0.73 -7.98 -3.59
CA ILE A 19 0.56 -6.55 -3.31
C ILE A 19 0.76 -5.79 -4.62
N ASP A 20 -0.25 -4.99 -4.99
CA ASP A 20 -0.28 -4.24 -6.24
C ASP A 20 0.91 -3.30 -6.40
N LEU A 21 1.27 -2.59 -5.33
CA LEU A 21 2.38 -1.64 -5.32
C LEU A 21 3.13 -1.69 -3.99
N VAL A 22 4.45 -1.85 -4.09
CA VAL A 22 5.40 -1.69 -2.99
C VAL A 22 6.32 -0.52 -3.32
N LEU A 23 6.44 0.42 -2.40
CA LEU A 23 7.40 1.52 -2.49
C LEU A 23 8.58 1.25 -1.56
N GLU A 24 9.78 1.17 -2.13
CA GLU A 24 11.03 1.20 -1.39
C GLU A 24 11.50 2.66 -1.30
N LEU A 25 11.35 3.24 -0.11
CA LEU A 25 11.78 4.60 0.20
C LEU A 25 13.28 4.63 0.57
N PRO A 26 13.91 5.82 0.54
CA PRO A 26 15.25 6.00 1.08
C PRO A 26 15.40 5.43 2.50
N GLY A 27 16.52 4.74 2.74
CA GLY A 27 16.76 4.06 4.03
C GLY A 27 16.14 2.67 4.14
N GLY A 28 15.60 2.11 3.05
CA GLY A 28 15.09 0.74 3.00
C GLY A 28 13.70 0.55 3.60
N LYS A 29 12.98 1.64 3.85
CA LYS A 29 11.61 1.59 4.37
C LYS A 29 10.66 1.15 3.27
N LEU A 30 9.77 0.22 3.59
CA LEU A 30 8.79 -0.30 2.65
C LEU A 30 7.39 0.21 2.96
N TRP A 31 6.67 0.70 1.95
CA TRP A 31 5.23 0.91 2.02
C TRP A 31 4.54 -0.11 1.12
N ALA A 32 3.52 -0.79 1.65
CA ALA A 32 2.68 -1.72 0.89
C ALA A 32 1.34 -1.07 0.56
N ILE A 33 0.91 -1.16 -0.70
CA ILE A 33 -0.27 -0.48 -1.20
C ILE A 33 -1.10 -1.46 -2.02
N GLU A 34 -2.35 -1.66 -1.61
CA GLU A 34 -3.39 -2.39 -2.35
C GLU A 34 -4.35 -1.39 -3.00
N ILE A 35 -4.77 -1.61 -4.24
CA ILE A 35 -5.65 -0.69 -4.98
C ILE A 35 -7.00 -1.38 -5.26
N LYS A 36 -8.08 -0.80 -4.75
CA LYS A 36 -9.45 -1.27 -4.96
C LYS A 36 -10.32 -0.19 -5.62
N ARG A 37 -11.06 -0.57 -6.66
CA ARG A 37 -11.95 0.37 -7.39
C ARG A 37 -13.26 0.71 -6.65
N GLY A 38 -13.63 -0.04 -5.61
CA GLY A 38 -14.90 0.13 -4.90
C GLY A 38 -14.80 1.00 -3.64
N LEU A 39 -15.93 1.57 -3.22
CA LEU A 39 -16.04 2.41 -2.01
C LEU A 39 -15.95 1.62 -0.69
N ALA A 40 -16.17 0.30 -0.74
CA ALA A 40 -16.05 -0.59 0.41
C ALA A 40 -14.93 -1.61 0.15
N PRO A 41 -13.65 -1.22 0.30
CA PRO A 41 -12.54 -2.11 -0.02
C PRO A 41 -12.51 -3.30 0.94
N LYS A 42 -12.46 -4.51 0.39
CA LYS A 42 -12.22 -5.74 1.13
C LYS A 42 -10.79 -6.18 0.90
N LEU A 43 -10.11 -6.51 1.99
CA LEU A 43 -8.78 -7.10 1.93
C LEU A 43 -8.90 -8.61 1.85
N GLU A 44 -8.03 -9.20 1.05
CA GLU A 44 -7.94 -10.64 0.88
C GLU A 44 -6.82 -11.20 1.74
N LYS A 45 -6.89 -12.51 2.05
CA LYS A 45 -5.87 -13.19 2.85
C LYS A 45 -4.47 -13.05 2.24
N GLY A 46 -4.38 -13.03 0.91
CA GLY A 46 -3.12 -12.83 0.18
C GLY A 46 -2.40 -11.55 0.58
N PHE A 47 -3.12 -10.42 0.72
CA PHE A 47 -2.53 -9.16 1.17
C PHE A 47 -1.95 -9.26 2.58
N HIS A 48 -2.66 -9.93 3.49
CA HIS A 48 -2.17 -10.13 4.86
C HIS A 48 -0.89 -10.97 4.90
N HIS A 49 -0.85 -12.10 4.17
CA HIS A 49 0.35 -12.92 4.08
C HIS A 49 1.53 -12.16 3.45
N ALA A 50 1.29 -11.42 2.37
CA ALA A 50 2.34 -10.63 1.73
C ALA A 50 2.90 -9.53 2.67
N ARG A 51 2.05 -8.93 3.52
CA ARG A 51 2.52 -7.99 4.56
C ARG A 51 3.35 -8.67 5.64
N GLU A 52 3.01 -9.90 6.02
CA GLU A 52 3.80 -10.66 6.99
C GLU A 52 5.19 -10.99 6.46
N ASP A 53 5.30 -11.29 5.15
CA ASP A 53 6.58 -11.50 4.46
C ASP A 53 7.40 -10.21 4.36
N LEU A 54 6.78 -9.14 3.86
CA LEU A 54 7.45 -7.88 3.54
C LEU A 54 7.73 -7.00 4.76
N LYS A 55 6.93 -7.13 5.82
CA LYS A 55 6.98 -6.31 7.05
C LYS A 55 7.09 -4.80 6.77
N PRO A 56 6.16 -4.21 5.99
CA PRO A 56 6.24 -2.82 5.59
C PRO A 56 6.06 -1.87 6.79
N GLU A 57 6.72 -0.71 6.74
CA GLU A 57 6.56 0.38 7.73
C GLU A 57 5.14 0.94 7.70
N ARG A 58 4.54 1.05 6.51
CA ARG A 58 3.15 1.51 6.33
C ARG A 58 2.40 0.63 5.36
N SER A 59 1.09 0.54 5.54
CA SER A 59 0.22 -0.23 4.66
C SER A 59 -1.04 0.53 4.34
N PHE A 60 -1.30 0.74 3.05
CA PHE A 60 -2.43 1.48 2.56
C PHE A 60 -3.33 0.61 1.70
N VAL A 61 -4.63 0.89 1.77
CA VAL A 61 -5.62 0.42 0.82
C VAL A 61 -6.18 1.64 0.11
N VAL A 62 -5.80 1.82 -1.15
CA VAL A 62 -6.36 2.86 -2.00
C VAL A 62 -7.74 2.44 -2.42
N TYR A 63 -8.71 3.33 -2.21
CA TYR A 63 -10.08 3.12 -2.63
C TYR A 63 -10.59 4.31 -3.47
N SER A 64 -11.81 4.21 -4.00
CA SER A 64 -12.39 5.23 -4.88
C SER A 64 -13.05 6.42 -4.17
N GLY A 65 -13.03 6.47 -2.84
CA GLY A 65 -13.45 7.66 -2.10
C GLY A 65 -12.26 8.54 -1.69
N ASP A 66 -12.57 9.62 -0.99
CA ASP A 66 -11.60 10.66 -0.65
C ASP A 66 -11.24 10.69 0.85
N ASP A 67 -11.89 9.87 1.67
CA ASP A 67 -11.61 9.82 3.11
C ASP A 67 -10.37 8.97 3.43
N ARG A 68 -9.78 9.27 4.59
CA ARG A 68 -8.75 8.45 5.21
C ARG A 68 -9.18 7.97 6.57
N TYR A 69 -9.10 6.66 6.78
CA TYR A 69 -9.49 6.04 8.04
C TYR A 69 -8.76 4.73 8.31
N PRO A 70 -8.55 4.36 9.59
CA PRO A 70 -7.94 3.09 9.95
C PRO A 70 -8.88 1.91 9.64
N LYS A 71 -8.30 0.80 9.15
CA LYS A 71 -9.00 -0.49 8.92
C LYS A 71 -8.57 -1.59 9.90
N GLY A 72 -7.73 -1.25 10.87
CA GLY A 72 -7.14 -2.19 11.84
C GLY A 72 -5.81 -2.81 11.36
N ALA A 73 -5.10 -3.48 12.27
CA ALA A 73 -3.81 -4.14 12.00
C ALA A 73 -2.76 -3.25 11.30
N GLY A 74 -2.72 -1.96 11.65
CA GLY A 74 -1.81 -0.98 11.07
C GLY A 74 -2.08 -0.66 9.60
N ILE A 75 -3.31 -0.87 9.12
CA ILE A 75 -3.74 -0.56 7.75
C ILE A 75 -4.58 0.70 7.74
N GLU A 76 -4.30 1.58 6.79
CA GLU A 76 -5.09 2.78 6.50
C GLU A 76 -5.79 2.63 5.16
N VAL A 77 -7.08 2.96 5.09
CA VAL A 77 -7.77 3.23 3.81
C VAL A 77 -7.56 4.69 3.47
N ILE A 78 -7.26 5.00 2.22
CA ILE A 78 -6.95 6.36 1.77
C ILE A 78 -7.37 6.57 0.31
N GLY A 79 -7.77 7.79 -0.05
CA GLY A 79 -7.98 8.18 -1.45
C GLY A 79 -6.67 8.31 -2.23
N VAL A 80 -6.73 8.15 -3.57
CA VAL A 80 -5.53 8.23 -4.43
C VAL A 80 -4.83 9.58 -4.38
N ALA A 81 -5.59 10.67 -4.26
CA ALA A 81 -5.04 12.03 -4.21
C ALA A 81 -4.23 12.30 -2.94
N GLU A 82 -4.75 11.86 -1.78
CA GLU A 82 -4.04 12.00 -0.51
C GLU A 82 -2.79 11.09 -0.48
N LEU A 83 -2.89 9.85 -0.96
CA LEU A 83 -1.72 8.96 -1.08
C LEU A 83 -0.62 9.59 -1.96
N ALA A 84 -1.00 10.15 -3.12
CA ALA A 84 -0.04 10.80 -4.01
C ALA A 84 0.65 11.99 -3.33
N SER A 85 -0.08 12.74 -2.50
CA SER A 85 0.45 13.86 -1.73
C SER A 85 1.43 13.38 -0.64
N LEU A 86 1.11 12.28 0.05
CA LEU A 86 2.03 11.65 1.01
C LEU A 86 3.32 11.19 0.34
N ILE A 87 3.22 10.47 -0.78
CA ILE A 87 4.39 9.97 -1.53
C ILE A 87 5.26 11.13 -2.00
N ALA A 88 4.67 12.23 -2.47
CA ALA A 88 5.43 13.41 -2.89
C ALA A 88 6.21 14.08 -1.74
N GLY A 89 5.79 13.88 -0.49
CA GLY A 89 6.46 14.39 0.72
C GLY A 89 7.44 13.41 1.38
N THR A 90 7.72 12.25 0.76
CA THR A 90 8.69 11.26 1.29
C THR A 90 10.15 11.60 1.00
#